data_AF-A7AQN2-F1
#
_entry.id   AF-A7AQN2-F1
#
_cell.length_a   1.000
_cell.length_b   1.000
_cell.length_c   1.000
_cell.angle_alpha   90.00
_cell.angle_beta   90.00
_cell.angle_gamma   90.00
#
_symmetry.space_group_name_H-M   'P 1'
#
loop_
_entity.id
_entity.type
_entity.pdbx_description
1 polymer ?
#
loop_
_entity_poly.entity_id
_entity_poly.type
_entity_poly.pdbx_seq_one_letter_code
_entity_poly.pdbx_strand_id
1 'polypeptide(L)'
;MSKAVYAKLWMATSQYHMRRQFGWVHVWKRLAPWVVVYGAAGVWLTFPAYRPELKKRVTLGFWQPPEVGYNKCVIKTEAPAE
;
A
#
# COMPACT_ATOMS: atom_id res chain seq x y z
N MET A 1 -18.21 -34.37 -29.89
CA MET A 1 -17.28 -33.63 -29.01
C MET A 1 -17.71 -33.85 -27.56
N SER A 2 -16.83 -34.39 -26.70
CA SER A 2 -17.17 -34.61 -25.28
C SER A 2 -17.03 -33.32 -24.47
N LYS A 3 -17.79 -33.18 -23.37
CA LYS A 3 -17.73 -31.99 -22.49
C LYS A 3 -16.32 -31.71 -21.97
N ALA A 4 -15.54 -32.77 -21.71
CA ALA A 4 -14.15 -32.66 -21.25
C ALA A 4 -13.24 -32.02 -22.31
N VAL A 5 -13.44 -32.34 -23.59
CA VAL A 5 -12.67 -31.75 -24.70
C VAL A 5 -12.98 -30.26 -24.83
N TYR A 6 -14.26 -29.89 -24.73
CA TYR A 6 -14.66 -28.48 -24.75
C TYR A 6 -14.05 -27.70 -23.57
N ALA A 7 -14.09 -28.26 -22.36
CA ALA A 7 -13.47 -27.65 -21.19
C ALA A 7 -11.96 -27.46 -21.39
N LYS A 8 -11.25 -28.45 -21.95
CA LYS A 8 -9.81 -28.35 -22.21
C LYS A 8 -9.48 -27.28 -23.25
N LEU A 9 -10.25 -27.19 -24.33
CA LEU A 9 -10.12 -26.14 -25.35
C LEU A 9 -10.40 -24.74 -24.77
N TRP A 10 -11.42 -24.63 -23.92
CA TRP A 10 -11.76 -23.38 -23.23
C TRP A 10 -10.64 -22.91 -22.29
N MET A 11 -10.04 -23.84 -21.56
CA MET A 11 -8.93 -23.58 -20.62
C MET A 11 -7.61 -23.24 -21.34
N ALA A 12 -7.43 -23.73 -22.57
CA ALA A 12 -6.25 -23.46 -23.40
C ALA A 12 -6.28 -22.09 -24.08
N THR A 13 -7.37 -21.32 -23.97
CA THR A 13 -7.42 -19.95 -24.50
C THR A 13 -6.56 -18.99 -23.67
N SER A 14 -5.86 -18.06 -24.33
CA SER A 14 -4.94 -17.09 -23.68
C SER A 14 -5.60 -16.23 -22.60
N GLN A 15 -6.92 -16.08 -22.65
CA GLN A 15 -7.72 -15.27 -21.73
C GLN A 15 -8.28 -16.06 -20.54
N TYR A 16 -7.93 -17.33 -20.38
CA TYR A 16 -8.48 -18.18 -19.32
C TYR A 16 -8.18 -17.66 -17.91
N HIS A 17 -6.94 -17.24 -17.64
CA HIS A 17 -6.53 -16.72 -16.33
C HIS A 17 -7.26 -15.43 -15.95
N MET A 18 -7.42 -14.50 -16.91
CA MET A 18 -8.13 -13.24 -16.68
C MET A 18 -9.61 -13.46 -16.33
N ARG A 19 -10.29 -14.38 -17.02
CA ARG A 19 -11.69 -14.70 -16.74
C ARG A 19 -11.88 -15.33 -15.36
N ARG A 20 -10.95 -16.19 -14.93
CA ARG A 20 -11.00 -16.84 -13.62
C ARG A 20 -10.78 -15.86 -12.46
N GLN A 21 -9.97 -14.83 -12.68
CA GLN A 21 -9.68 -13.80 -11.68
C GLN A 21 -10.64 -12.60 -11.74
N PHE A 22 -11.51 -12.53 -12.73
CA PHE A 22 -12.36 -11.37 -12.97
C PHE A 22 -13.27 -11.01 -11.79
N GLY A 23 -13.86 -12.01 -11.13
CA GLY A 23 -14.69 -11.78 -9.94
C GLY A 23 -13.90 -11.14 -8.80
N TRP A 24 -12.67 -11.62 -8.56
CA TRP A 24 -11.78 -11.05 -7.56
C TRP A 24 -11.37 -9.62 -7.93
N VAL A 25 -10.93 -9.39 -9.17
CA VAL A 25 -10.55 -8.06 -9.66
C VAL A 25 -11.71 -7.08 -9.56
N HIS A 26 -12.94 -7.51 -9.83
CA HIS A 26 -14.13 -6.66 -9.72
C HIS A 26 -14.37 -6.19 -8.27
N VAL A 27 -14.24 -7.10 -7.29
CA VAL A 27 -14.34 -6.77 -5.87
C VAL A 27 -13.23 -5.80 -5.45
N TRP A 28 -11.98 -6.05 -5.87
CA TRP A 28 -10.86 -5.17 -5.57
C TRP A 28 -11.02 -3.78 -6.17
N LYS A 29 -11.55 -3.67 -7.39
CA LYS A 29 -11.85 -2.38 -8.00
C LYS A 29 -12.85 -1.57 -7.18
N ARG A 30 -13.85 -2.22 -6.57
CA ARG A 30 -14.82 -1.54 -5.70
C ARG A 30 -14.24 -1.16 -4.34
N LEU A 31 -13.31 -1.96 -3.80
CA LEU A 31 -12.67 -1.70 -2.50
C LEU A 31 -11.53 -0.67 -2.60
N ALA A 32 -10.83 -0.60 -3.73
CA ALA A 32 -9.68 0.27 -3.94
C ALA A 32 -9.87 1.74 -3.48
N PRO A 33 -10.95 2.46 -3.85
CA PRO A 33 -11.11 3.85 -3.41
C PRO A 33 -11.30 3.96 -1.88
N TRP A 34 -11.99 3.00 -1.27
CA TRP A 34 -12.21 3.00 0.18
C TRP A 34 -10.92 2.73 0.95
N VAL A 35 -10.05 1.85 0.43
CA VAL A 35 -8.75 1.58 1.06
C VAL A 35 -7.89 2.86 1.13
N VAL A 36 -7.96 3.72 0.11
CA VAL A 36 -7.25 5.00 0.13
C VAL A 36 -7.82 5.94 1.21
N VAL A 37 -9.15 6.06 1.28
CA VAL A 37 -9.81 6.92 2.26
C VAL A 37 -9.54 6.45 3.69
N TYR A 38 -9.76 5.16 3.97
CA TYR A 38 -9.51 4.60 5.30
C TYR A 38 -8.02 4.54 5.64
N GLY A 39 -7.16 4.32 4.65
CA GLY A 39 -5.71 4.38 4.82
C GLY A 39 -5.23 5.76 5.25
N ALA A 40 -5.70 6.81 4.57
CA ALA A 40 -5.39 8.19 4.93
C ALA A 40 -5.93 8.56 6.32
N ALA A 41 -7.19 8.19 6.62
CA ALA A 41 -7.79 8.42 7.93
C ALA A 41 -7.03 7.68 9.04
N GLY A 42 -6.64 6.43 8.80
CA GLY A 42 -5.85 5.64 9.73
C GLY A 42 -4.49 6.26 10.00
N VAL A 43 -3.77 6.66 8.95
CA VAL A 43 -2.48 7.35 9.05
C VAL A 43 -2.61 8.67 9.81
N TRP A 44 -3.69 9.43 9.61
CA TRP A 44 -3.93 10.68 10.31
C TRP A 44 -4.12 10.47 11.83
N LEU A 45 -4.92 9.47 12.22
CA LEU A 45 -5.17 9.14 13.62
C LEU A 45 -3.91 8.60 14.32
N THR A 46 -3.10 7.81 13.63
CA THR A 46 -1.86 7.23 14.18
C THR A 46 -0.65 8.15 14.03
N PHE A 47 -0.78 9.26 13.28
CA PHE A 47 0.32 10.19 13.01
C PHE A 47 1.05 10.66 14.26
N PRO A 48 0.37 11.05 15.37
CA PRO A 48 1.05 11.50 16.58
C PRO A 48 1.92 10.42 17.23
N ALA A 49 1.49 9.15 17.14
CA ALA A 49 2.15 8.00 17.75
C ALA A 49 3.33 7.45 16.92
N TYR A 50 3.50 7.88 15.66
CA TYR A 50 4.59 7.39 14.83
C TYR A 50 5.97 7.83 15.32
N ARG A 51 6.95 6.95 15.14
CA ARG A 51 8.38 7.27 15.28
C ARG A 51 8.78 8.39 14.32
N PRO A 52 9.75 9.24 14.65
CA PRO A 52 10.17 10.37 13.82
C PRO A 52 10.62 9.98 12.41
N GLU A 53 11.29 8.83 12.25
CA GLU A 53 11.69 8.30 10.95
C GLU A 53 10.48 7.96 10.06
N LEU A 54 9.44 7.37 10.66
CA LEU A 54 8.20 7.03 9.97
C LEU A 54 7.41 8.29 9.62
N LYS A 55 7.38 9.29 10.50
CA LYS A 55 6.76 10.60 10.22
C LYS A 55 7.41 11.24 8.99
N LYS A 56 8.75 11.29 8.93
CA LYS A 56 9.48 11.78 7.75
C LYS A 56 9.11 11.02 6.47
N ARG A 57 9.06 9.69 6.51
CA ARG A 57 8.69 8.86 5.34
C ARG A 57 7.25 9.09 4.89
N VAL A 58 6.30 9.15 5.83
CA VAL A 58 4.87 9.39 5.55
C VAL A 58 4.63 10.77 4.96
N THR A 59 5.37 11.79 5.41
CA THR A 59 5.27 13.16 4.88
C THR A 59 6.22 13.44 3.71
N LEU A 60 6.83 12.41 3.11
CA LEU A 60 7.78 12.56 2.00
C LEU A 60 8.93 13.54 2.29
N GLY A 61 9.39 13.59 3.54
CA GLY A 61 10.49 14.43 4.01
C GLY A 61 10.10 15.85 4.45
N PHE A 62 8.84 16.27 4.30
CA PHE A 62 8.39 17.60 4.72
C PHE A 62 8.39 17.79 6.24
N TRP A 63 8.14 16.72 7.00
CA TRP A 63 8.09 16.80 8.45
C TRP A 63 9.48 17.02 9.07
N GLN A 64 9.65 18.17 9.69
CA GLN A 64 10.82 18.49 10.50
C GLN A 64 10.56 18.11 11.97
N PRO A 65 11.55 17.49 12.65
CA PRO A 65 11.42 17.20 14.07
C PRO A 65 11.38 18.51 14.86
N PRO A 66 10.56 18.58 15.92
CA PRO A 66 10.51 19.76 16.77
C PRO A 66 11.84 19.94 17.52
N GLU A 67 12.42 21.14 17.43
CA GLU A 67 13.69 21.51 18.09
C GLU A 67 13.52 21.73 19.61
N VAL A 68 12.29 22.01 20.05
CA VAL A 68 11.93 22.34 21.43
C VAL A 68 10.85 21.40 21.99
N GLY A 69 10.92 21.13 23.30
CA GLY A 69 9.95 20.29 24.04
C GLY A 69 10.48 18.92 24.48
N TYR A 70 9.62 18.11 25.10
CA TYR A 70 9.96 16.78 25.66
C TYR A 70 10.21 15.70 24.60
N ASN A 71 9.75 15.91 23.36
CA ASN A 71 9.87 14.96 22.25
C ASN A 71 11.08 15.25 21.34
N LYS A 72 12.24 15.58 21.93
CA LYS A 72 13.49 15.75 21.17
C LYS A 72 13.86 14.41 20.55
N CYS A 73 13.75 14.33 19.23
CA CYS A 73 14.20 13.16 18.49
C CYS A 73 15.69 13.36 18.19
N VAL A 74 16.56 12.54 18.79
CA VAL A 74 18.00 12.56 18.47
C VAL A 74 18.14 12.11 17.01
N ILE A 75 18.33 13.06 16.11
CA ILE A 75 18.66 12.79 14.72
C ILE A 75 20.11 12.29 14.75
N LYS A 76 20.33 11.00 14.51
CA LYS A 76 21.68 10.53 14.17
C LYS A 76 22.00 11.08 12.79
N THR A 77 22.68 12.22 12.75
CA THR A 77 23.34 12.72 11.55
C THR A 77 24.49 11.75 11.28
N GLU A 78 24.26 10.78 10.39
CA GLU A 78 25.39 10.10 9.76
C GLU A 78 26.09 11.17 8.92
N ALA A 79 27.22 11.64 9.42
CA ALA A 79 28.10 12.55 8.72
C ALA A 79 28.47 11.92 7.36
N PRO A 80 28.49 12.68 6.26
CA PRO A 80 29.14 12.19 5.05
C PRO A 80 30.60 11.90 5.41
N ALA A 81 31.02 10.65 5.24
CA ALA A 81 32.42 10.29 5.28
C ALA A 81 33.15 11.11 4.21
N GLU A 82 34.21 11.80 4.64
CA GLU A 82 35.17 12.50 3.79
C GLU A 82 35.76 11.58 2.71
#